data_AF-A0A2G2GF19-F1
#
_entry.id   AF-A0A2G2GF19-F1
#
_cell.length_a   1.000
_cell.length_b   1.000
_cell.length_c   1.000
_cell.angle_alpha   90.00
_cell.angle_beta   90.00
_cell.angle_gamma   90.00
#
_symmetry.space_group_name_H-M   'P 1'
#
loop_
_entity.id
_entity.type
_entity.pdbx_description
1 polymer ?
#
loop_
_entity_poly.entity_id
_entity_poly.type
_entity_poly.pdbx_seq_one_letter_code
_entity_poly.pdbx_strand_id
1 'polypeptide(L)'
;MTTTYSLPKPIYNPQNIAFILRIGLGVLFVIGGWNKLYQLLDPALADNILASYTGPRGYINAFFADFLFVKGPFTPWGFLTALSAFELMSGILLIVGFLVRPIALIFAFLLWSFVISLPVSTETGGNYLAPAALVQARDIGLSGMMFVVFVLGAGKHACDNKIFNATSTQPSWDNLGLVLRLSVALPLLVGGAFAGMVDIKTFGVPGWGLFLTGALLVTGIGVRWAATAFIAILVFYIATKFSFEKSMISNLNSVKREFAFLAACAVLIITGGGTLFTPKDILGRIRFATARKIVAQ
;
A
#
# COMPACT_ATOMS: atom_id res chain seq x y z
N MET A 1 -36.23 3.64 -26.75
CA MET A 1 -34.96 4.38 -26.67
C MET A 1 -34.58 4.52 -25.21
N THR A 2 -33.58 3.77 -24.75
CA THR A 2 -33.06 3.86 -23.38
C THR A 2 -32.07 5.00 -23.34
N THR A 3 -32.49 6.16 -22.82
CA THR A 3 -31.60 7.30 -22.57
C THR A 3 -30.64 6.91 -21.45
N THR A 4 -29.45 6.43 -21.81
CA THR A 4 -28.34 6.29 -20.88
C THR A 4 -27.90 7.69 -20.47
N TYR A 5 -28.34 8.13 -19.28
CA TYR A 5 -27.73 9.28 -18.62
C TYR A 5 -26.28 8.93 -18.30
N SER A 6 -25.36 9.21 -19.24
CA SER A 6 -23.94 9.20 -18.95
C SER A 6 -23.64 10.42 -18.10
N LEU A 7 -23.44 10.21 -16.80
CA LEU A 7 -22.82 11.23 -15.96
C LEU A 7 -21.53 11.68 -16.66
N PRO A 8 -21.22 13.00 -16.69
CA PRO A 8 -19.99 13.48 -17.27
C PRO A 8 -18.83 12.74 -16.61
N LYS A 9 -18.09 11.94 -17.40
CA LYS A 9 -16.93 11.21 -16.89
C LYS A 9 -15.98 12.25 -16.30
N PRO A 10 -15.55 12.13 -15.04
CA PRO A 10 -14.50 13.00 -14.54
C PRO A 10 -13.31 12.87 -15.48
N ILE A 11 -12.85 13.99 -16.04
CA ILE A 11 -11.63 14.06 -16.84
C ILE A 11 -10.47 13.91 -15.86
N TYR A 12 -10.18 12.66 -15.49
CA TYR A 12 -8.98 12.35 -14.75
C TYR A 12 -7.82 12.21 -15.74
N ASN A 13 -6.60 12.53 -15.32
CA ASN A 13 -5.42 12.37 -16.15
C ASN A 13 -4.63 11.13 -15.68
N PRO A 14 -4.76 9.96 -16.34
CA PRO A 14 -4.07 8.74 -15.93
C PRO A 14 -2.55 8.92 -15.81
N GLN A 15 -1.98 9.80 -16.64
CA GLN A 15 -0.53 10.04 -16.67
C GLN A 15 -0.05 10.71 -15.38
N ASN A 16 -0.81 11.68 -14.87
CA ASN A 16 -0.48 12.34 -13.61
C ASN A 16 -0.68 11.41 -12.41
N ILE A 17 -1.75 10.60 -12.44
CA ILE A 17 -2.03 9.65 -11.36
C ILE A 17 -0.90 8.61 -11.24
N ALA A 18 -0.54 7.99 -12.37
CA ALA A 18 0.56 7.03 -12.42
C ALA A 18 1.87 7.65 -11.94
N PHE A 19 2.17 8.89 -12.36
CA PHE A 19 3.34 9.62 -11.88
C PHE A 19 3.35 9.77 -10.36
N ILE A 20 2.28 10.31 -9.76
CA ILE A 20 2.21 10.53 -8.30
C ILE A 20 2.38 9.22 -7.54
N LEU A 21 1.65 8.16 -7.93
CA LEU A 21 1.71 6.86 -7.27
C LEU A 21 3.10 6.22 -7.37
N ARG A 22 3.72 6.26 -8.57
CA ARG A 22 5.08 5.74 -8.76
C ARG A 22 6.11 6.42 -7.89
N ILE A 23 6.03 7.75 -7.76
CA ILE A 23 6.97 8.49 -6.91
C ILE A 23 6.80 8.04 -5.45
N GLY A 24 5.57 8.02 -4.93
CA GLY A 24 5.32 7.59 -3.54
C GLY A 24 5.76 6.16 -3.25
N LEU A 25 5.43 5.21 -4.14
CA LEU A 25 5.81 3.80 -4.01
C LEU A 25 7.31 3.58 -4.23
N GLY A 26 7.92 4.30 -5.16
CA GLY A 26 9.36 4.22 -5.43
C GLY A 26 10.19 4.73 -4.26
N VAL A 27 9.80 5.87 -3.67
CA VAL A 27 10.46 6.43 -2.47
C VAL A 27 10.43 5.45 -1.30
N LEU A 28 9.29 4.79 -1.06
CA LEU A 28 9.17 3.73 -0.07
C LEU A 28 10.27 2.66 -0.22
N PHE A 29 10.47 2.15 -1.45
CA PHE A 29 11.43 1.09 -1.69
C PHE A 29 12.87 1.57 -1.68
N VAL A 30 13.15 2.79 -2.16
CA VAL A 30 14.48 3.38 -2.06
C VAL A 30 14.90 3.49 -0.59
N ILE A 31 14.06 4.08 0.26
CA ILE A 31 14.34 4.22 1.69
C ILE A 31 14.47 2.84 2.34
N GLY A 32 13.56 1.92 2.02
CA GLY A 32 13.56 0.57 2.59
C GLY A 32 14.80 -0.24 2.25
N GLY A 33 15.14 -0.32 0.96
CA GLY A 33 16.28 -1.06 0.46
C GLY A 33 17.60 -0.45 0.93
N TRP A 34 17.75 0.88 0.84
CA TRP A 34 18.93 1.58 1.35
C TRP A 34 19.16 1.31 2.84
N ASN A 35 18.12 1.47 3.67
CA ASN A 35 18.25 1.31 5.12
C ASN A 35 18.64 -0.13 5.51
N LYS A 36 18.10 -1.14 4.81
CA LYS A 36 18.46 -2.53 5.06
C LYS A 36 19.88 -2.84 4.60
N LEU A 37 20.27 -2.40 3.40
CA LEU A 37 21.64 -2.58 2.89
C LEU A 37 22.67 -1.92 3.81
N TYR A 38 22.40 -0.70 4.26
CA TYR A 38 23.27 -0.01 5.22
C TYR A 38 23.49 -0.83 6.51
N GLN A 39 22.42 -1.41 7.07
CA GLN A 39 22.54 -2.27 8.26
C GLN A 39 23.28 -3.58 7.97
N LEU A 40 23.13 -4.15 6.77
CA LEU A 40 23.79 -5.41 6.40
C LEU A 40 25.29 -5.27 6.11
N LEU A 41 25.78 -4.05 5.90
CA LEU A 41 27.20 -3.74 5.68
C LEU A 41 27.98 -3.57 6.99
N ASP A 42 27.32 -3.26 8.10
CA ASP A 42 27.93 -3.15 9.42
C ASP A 42 27.70 -4.45 10.20
N PRO A 43 28.74 -5.20 10.60
CA PRO A 43 28.58 -6.45 11.34
C PRO A 43 27.71 -6.34 12.59
N ALA A 44 27.83 -5.25 13.36
CA ALA A 44 27.07 -5.06 14.60
C ALA A 44 25.57 -4.81 14.31
N LEU A 45 25.25 -4.18 13.18
CA LEU A 45 23.87 -3.95 12.76
C LEU A 45 23.29 -5.15 12.01
N ALA A 46 24.13 -5.91 11.30
CA ALA A 46 23.76 -7.08 10.53
C ALA A 46 23.17 -8.15 11.45
N ASP A 47 23.79 -8.45 12.58
CA ASP A 47 23.26 -9.43 13.54
C ASP A 47 21.87 -9.02 14.07
N ASN A 48 21.69 -7.72 14.36
CA ASN A 48 20.41 -7.19 14.85
C ASN A 48 19.29 -7.30 13.82
N ILE A 49 19.57 -6.94 12.56
CA ILE A 49 18.55 -7.06 11.50
C ILE A 49 18.28 -8.53 11.17
N LEU A 50 19.29 -9.39 11.14
CA LEU A 50 19.11 -10.83 10.90
C LEU A 50 18.25 -11.46 12.00
N ALA A 51 18.55 -11.19 13.27
CA ALA A 51 17.76 -11.65 14.41
C ALA A 51 16.30 -11.14 14.36
N SER A 52 16.07 -9.94 13.83
CA SER A 52 14.72 -9.40 13.64
C SER A 52 13.91 -10.15 12.57
N TYR A 53 14.56 -10.87 11.65
CA TYR A 53 13.91 -11.67 10.61
C TYR A 53 13.80 -13.15 10.96
N THR A 54 14.83 -13.74 11.57
CA THR A 54 14.92 -15.20 11.81
C THR A 54 14.76 -15.61 13.27
N GLY A 55 14.73 -14.65 14.20
CA GLY A 55 14.60 -14.95 15.62
C GLY A 55 13.22 -15.51 16.00
N PRO A 56 13.03 -15.97 17.25
CA PRO A 56 11.77 -16.52 17.74
C PRO A 56 10.56 -15.56 17.66
N ARG A 57 10.84 -14.25 17.61
CA ARG A 57 9.86 -13.17 17.40
C ARG A 57 10.09 -12.44 16.06
N GLY A 58 10.73 -13.11 15.12
CA GLY A 58 11.15 -12.55 13.85
C GLY A 58 10.00 -12.31 12.88
N TYR A 59 10.26 -11.56 11.82
CA TYR A 59 9.27 -11.26 10.77
C TYR A 59 8.91 -12.44 9.89
N ILE A 60 9.72 -13.50 9.85
CA ILE A 60 9.48 -14.67 8.99
C ILE A 60 9.01 -15.83 9.87
N ASN A 61 7.88 -16.44 9.49
CA ASN A 61 7.37 -17.62 10.18
C ASN A 61 8.27 -18.85 9.97
N ALA A 62 8.13 -19.85 10.85
CA ALA A 62 8.99 -21.03 10.86
C ALA A 62 8.99 -21.79 9.51
N PHE A 63 7.84 -21.87 8.83
CA PHE A 63 7.75 -22.53 7.52
C PHE A 63 8.61 -21.82 6.47
N PHE A 64 8.52 -20.50 6.34
CA PHE A 64 9.32 -19.76 5.37
C PHE A 64 10.79 -19.71 5.75
N ALA A 65 11.11 -19.65 7.04
CA ALA A 65 12.50 -19.72 7.51
C ALA A 65 13.14 -21.06 7.13
N ASP A 66 12.43 -22.17 7.33
CA ASP A 66 12.88 -23.51 6.92
C ASP A 66 13.00 -23.62 5.40
N PHE A 67 11.98 -23.18 4.66
CA PHE A 67 11.97 -23.20 3.19
C PHE A 67 13.10 -22.37 2.56
N LEU A 68 13.37 -21.17 3.07
CA LEU A 68 14.34 -20.26 2.48
C LEU A 68 15.78 -20.55 2.92
N PHE A 69 15.99 -20.89 4.20
CA PHE A 69 17.32 -20.87 4.82
C PHE A 69 17.86 -22.22 5.25
N VAL A 70 16.99 -23.18 5.55
CA VAL A 70 17.42 -24.52 6.00
C VAL A 70 17.43 -25.49 4.81
N LYS A 71 16.32 -25.55 4.07
CA LYS A 71 16.15 -26.39 2.87
C LYS A 71 16.46 -25.63 1.59
N GLY A 72 16.45 -24.30 1.65
CA GLY A 72 16.67 -23.42 0.51
C GLY A 72 18.14 -23.11 0.27
N PRO A 73 18.46 -22.45 -0.86
CA PRO A 73 19.83 -22.14 -1.24
C PRO A 73 20.39 -20.87 -0.58
N PHE A 74 19.57 -20.13 0.19
CA PHE A 74 19.95 -18.81 0.68
C PHE A 74 20.39 -18.84 2.14
N THR A 75 21.44 -18.08 2.47
CA THR A 75 21.65 -17.66 3.85
C THR A 75 20.71 -16.50 4.19
N PRO A 76 20.33 -16.30 5.47
CA PRO A 76 19.51 -15.15 5.86
C PRO A 76 20.11 -13.81 5.42
N TRP A 77 21.43 -13.66 5.54
CA TRP A 77 22.15 -12.48 5.06
C TRP A 77 22.08 -12.34 3.54
N GLY A 78 22.37 -13.41 2.79
CA GLY A 78 22.33 -13.39 1.33
C GLY A 78 20.94 -13.06 0.78
N PHE A 79 19.90 -13.64 1.37
CA PHE A 79 18.51 -13.35 1.02
C PHE A 79 18.15 -11.89 1.30
N LEU A 80 18.43 -11.38 2.51
CA LEU A 80 18.11 -10.00 2.85
C LEU A 80 18.89 -9.00 2.00
N THR A 81 20.16 -9.28 1.69
CA THR A 81 20.97 -8.44 0.78
C THR A 81 20.36 -8.41 -0.62
N ALA A 82 20.04 -9.58 -1.20
CA ALA A 82 19.43 -9.66 -2.52
C ALA A 82 18.07 -8.96 -2.58
N LEU A 83 17.21 -9.19 -1.57
CA LEU A 83 15.90 -8.56 -1.47
C LEU A 83 16.01 -7.05 -1.34
N SER A 84 16.92 -6.55 -0.50
CA SER A 84 17.10 -5.12 -0.25
C SER A 84 17.71 -4.40 -1.46
N ALA A 85 18.63 -5.04 -2.18
CA ALA A 85 19.15 -4.56 -3.45
C ALA A 85 18.05 -4.49 -4.52
N PHE A 86 17.21 -5.51 -4.60
CA PHE A 86 16.07 -5.54 -5.50
C PHE A 86 15.05 -4.44 -5.17
N GLU A 87 14.72 -4.23 -3.90
CA GLU A 87 13.87 -3.13 -3.42
C GLU A 87 14.46 -1.77 -3.82
N LEU A 88 15.74 -1.51 -3.51
CA LEU A 88 16.39 -0.24 -3.81
C LEU A 88 16.38 0.05 -5.31
N MET A 89 16.83 -0.91 -6.12
CA MET A 89 16.90 -0.76 -7.57
C MET A 89 15.50 -0.52 -8.16
N SER A 90 14.53 -1.34 -7.78
CA SER A 90 13.15 -1.21 -8.24
C SER A 90 12.51 0.12 -7.84
N GLY A 91 12.84 0.63 -6.64
CA GLY A 91 12.42 1.95 -6.20
C GLY A 91 12.94 3.08 -7.10
N ILE A 92 14.22 3.04 -7.45
CA ILE A 92 14.84 3.99 -8.38
C ILE A 92 14.18 3.90 -9.76
N LEU A 93 14.02 2.68 -10.28
CA LEU A 93 13.39 2.44 -11.58
C LEU A 93 11.93 2.93 -11.60
N LEU A 94 11.16 2.73 -10.54
CA LEU A 94 9.80 3.26 -10.42
C LEU A 94 9.79 4.79 -10.42
N ILE A 95 10.70 5.46 -9.72
CA ILE A 95 10.79 6.93 -9.69
C ILE A 95 11.08 7.47 -11.09
N VAL A 96 12.10 6.93 -11.74
CA VAL A 96 12.52 7.29 -13.12
C VAL A 96 11.45 6.91 -14.16
N GLY A 97 10.59 5.95 -13.84
CA GLY A 97 9.56 5.45 -14.74
C GLY A 97 10.15 4.53 -15.81
N PHE A 98 11.00 3.59 -15.40
CA PHE A 98 11.58 2.56 -16.26
C PHE A 98 11.10 1.18 -15.82
N LEU A 99 10.67 0.35 -16.77
CA LEU A 99 10.06 -0.98 -16.53
C LEU A 99 8.92 -0.94 -15.51
N VAL A 100 8.08 0.10 -15.57
CA VAL A 100 7.06 0.37 -14.54
C VAL A 100 6.09 -0.80 -14.40
N ARG A 101 5.55 -1.29 -15.53
CA ARG A 101 4.55 -2.38 -15.52
C ARG A 101 5.14 -3.68 -14.94
N PRO A 102 6.27 -4.20 -15.44
CA PRO A 102 6.91 -5.37 -14.84
C PRO A 102 7.17 -5.22 -13.34
N ILE A 103 7.76 -4.09 -12.93
CA ILE A 103 8.11 -3.87 -11.52
C ILE A 103 6.86 -3.80 -10.65
N ALA A 104 5.86 -3.04 -11.06
CA ALA A 104 4.59 -2.94 -10.33
C ALA A 104 3.93 -4.31 -10.18
N LEU A 105 3.90 -5.13 -11.23
CA LEU A 105 3.34 -6.48 -11.17
C LEU A 105 4.11 -7.38 -10.21
N ILE A 106 5.45 -7.37 -10.27
CA ILE A 106 6.29 -8.14 -9.36
C ILE A 106 6.01 -7.75 -7.91
N PHE A 107 6.00 -6.44 -7.59
CA PHE A 107 5.73 -5.99 -6.22
C PHE A 107 4.30 -6.21 -5.77
N ALA A 108 3.32 -6.14 -6.68
CA ALA A 108 1.93 -6.46 -6.36
C ALA A 108 1.82 -7.87 -5.76
N PHE A 109 2.55 -8.85 -6.31
CA PHE A 109 2.58 -10.21 -5.77
C PHE A 109 3.60 -10.42 -4.64
N LEU A 110 4.77 -9.78 -4.70
CA LEU A 110 5.80 -9.91 -3.67
C LEU A 110 5.31 -9.40 -2.30
N LEU A 111 4.49 -8.36 -2.28
CA LEU A 111 3.88 -7.88 -1.04
C LEU A 111 2.94 -8.92 -0.40
N TRP A 112 2.29 -9.78 -1.20
CA TRP A 112 1.52 -10.90 -0.67
C TRP A 112 2.40 -12.00 -0.09
N SER A 113 3.57 -12.27 -0.66
CA SER A 113 4.49 -13.25 -0.04
C SER A 113 4.96 -12.76 1.34
N PHE A 114 5.15 -11.44 1.52
CA PHE A 114 5.43 -10.87 2.84
C PHE A 114 4.27 -11.07 3.81
N VAL A 115 3.03 -10.79 3.37
CA VAL A 115 1.82 -11.00 4.18
C VAL A 115 1.72 -12.43 4.69
N ILE A 116 1.98 -13.42 3.82
CA ILE A 116 1.90 -14.85 4.15
C ILE A 116 3.12 -15.27 5.00
N SER A 117 4.28 -14.66 4.79
CA SER A 117 5.49 -14.97 5.57
C SER A 117 5.46 -14.44 7.00
N LEU A 118 4.63 -13.43 7.28
CA LEU A 118 4.50 -12.88 8.62
C LEU A 118 3.94 -13.92 9.60
N PRO A 119 4.42 -13.98 10.85
CA PRO A 119 3.87 -14.88 11.85
C PRO A 119 2.42 -14.50 12.17
N VAL A 120 1.52 -15.48 12.07
CA VAL A 120 0.07 -15.28 12.31
C VAL A 120 -0.31 -15.52 13.78
N SER A 121 0.51 -16.24 14.55
CA SER A 121 0.56 -16.22 16.02
C SER A 121 1.73 -17.11 16.46
N THR A 122 2.28 -16.85 17.65
CA THR A 122 3.13 -17.79 18.40
C THR A 122 2.52 -17.95 19.79
N GLU A 123 1.96 -19.12 20.10
CA GLU A 123 1.68 -19.52 21.48
C GLU A 123 2.96 -20.16 22.08
N THR A 124 3.29 -19.93 23.35
CA THR A 124 2.68 -20.57 24.53
C THR A 124 2.83 -19.66 25.76
N GLY A 125 1.72 -19.34 26.46
CA GLY A 125 1.77 -18.56 27.72
C GLY A 125 0.66 -17.51 27.97
N GLY A 126 -0.37 -17.41 27.12
CA GLY A 126 -1.61 -16.68 27.46
C GLY A 126 -1.78 -15.25 26.93
N ASN A 127 -0.86 -14.71 26.14
CA ASN A 127 -1.03 -13.41 25.48
C ASN A 127 -0.99 -13.55 23.95
N TYR A 128 -2.15 -13.44 23.31
CA TYR A 128 -2.26 -13.34 21.85
C TYR A 128 -1.67 -12.02 21.38
N LEU A 129 -0.42 -12.03 20.92
CA LEU A 129 0.14 -10.90 20.20
C LEU A 129 -0.38 -11.02 18.76
N ALA A 130 -1.20 -10.06 18.30
CA ALA A 130 -1.52 -9.88 16.89
C ALA A 130 -0.69 -8.73 16.23
N PRO A 131 0.64 -8.67 16.40
CA PRO A 131 1.46 -7.52 15.99
C PRO A 131 1.47 -7.33 14.47
N ALA A 132 1.18 -8.39 13.71
CA ALA A 132 1.31 -8.38 12.26
C ALA A 132 0.09 -7.82 11.52
N ALA A 133 -1.10 -7.72 12.15
CA ALA A 133 -2.33 -7.41 11.42
C ALA A 133 -2.27 -6.07 10.67
N LEU A 134 -1.75 -5.02 11.31
CA LEU A 134 -1.60 -3.72 10.67
C LEU A 134 -0.48 -3.70 9.63
N VAL A 135 0.60 -4.47 9.83
CA VAL A 135 1.69 -4.61 8.86
C VAL A 135 1.16 -5.29 7.60
N GLN A 136 0.42 -6.40 7.75
CA GLN A 136 -0.24 -7.11 6.68
C GLN A 136 -1.24 -6.21 5.94
N ALA A 137 -2.09 -5.49 6.68
CA ALA A 137 -3.05 -4.55 6.09
C ALA A 137 -2.37 -3.47 5.23
N ARG A 138 -1.23 -2.94 5.70
CA ARG A 138 -0.43 -1.96 4.95
C ARG A 138 0.18 -2.59 3.70
N ASP A 139 0.75 -3.78 3.78
CA ASP A 139 1.39 -4.45 2.65
C ASP A 139 0.34 -4.89 1.59
N ILE A 140 -0.86 -5.30 2.01
CA ILE A 140 -2.02 -5.53 1.11
C ILE A 140 -2.45 -4.21 0.43
N GLY A 141 -2.53 -3.12 1.20
CA GLY A 141 -2.83 -1.80 0.64
C GLY A 141 -1.81 -1.37 -0.42
N LEU A 142 -0.52 -1.54 -0.14
CA LEU A 142 0.56 -1.25 -1.09
C LEU A 142 0.46 -2.14 -2.34
N SER A 143 0.08 -3.41 -2.20
CA SER A 143 -0.16 -4.33 -3.32
C SER A 143 -1.28 -3.81 -4.24
N GLY A 144 -2.40 -3.37 -3.66
CA GLY A 144 -3.49 -2.76 -4.43
C GLY A 144 -3.05 -1.51 -5.19
N MET A 145 -2.21 -0.65 -4.58
CA MET A 145 -1.63 0.52 -5.26
C MET A 145 -0.71 0.11 -6.43
N MET A 146 0.05 -0.97 -6.27
CA MET A 146 0.88 -1.52 -7.35
C MET A 146 0.04 -2.03 -8.51
N PHE A 147 -1.09 -2.70 -8.27
CA PHE A 147 -2.02 -3.07 -9.33
C PHE A 147 -2.59 -1.84 -10.05
N VAL A 148 -2.89 -0.76 -9.32
CA VAL A 148 -3.33 0.50 -9.94
C VAL A 148 -2.25 1.07 -10.85
N VAL A 149 -0.99 1.12 -10.40
CA VAL A 149 0.15 1.56 -11.23
C VAL A 149 0.37 0.65 -12.43
N PHE A 150 0.28 -0.68 -12.25
CA PHE A 150 0.40 -1.65 -13.33
C PHE A 150 -0.62 -1.40 -14.44
N VAL A 151 -1.88 -1.16 -14.10
CA VAL A 151 -2.94 -0.90 -15.09
C VAL A 151 -2.77 0.47 -15.75
N LEU A 152 -2.47 1.51 -14.98
CA LEU A 152 -2.25 2.87 -15.51
C LEU A 152 -1.01 2.97 -16.40
N GLY A 153 0.03 2.20 -16.10
CA GLY A 153 1.30 2.21 -16.82
C GLY A 153 2.28 3.28 -16.35
N ALA A 154 3.16 3.70 -17.24
CA ALA A 154 4.36 4.46 -16.88
C ALA A 154 4.09 5.91 -16.42
N GLY A 155 3.00 6.54 -16.84
CA GLY A 155 2.69 7.89 -16.39
C GLY A 155 3.59 8.98 -16.97
N LYS A 156 3.36 10.22 -16.54
CA LYS A 156 4.10 11.39 -17.04
C LYS A 156 5.60 11.29 -16.70
N HIS A 157 6.45 11.86 -17.56
CA HIS A 157 7.90 11.96 -17.40
C HIS A 157 8.67 10.63 -17.32
N ALA A 158 8.01 9.50 -17.56
CA ALA A 158 8.64 8.19 -17.51
C ALA A 158 9.58 7.94 -18.70
N CYS A 159 10.73 7.30 -18.42
CA CYS A 159 11.64 6.82 -19.45
C CYS A 159 10.98 5.80 -20.39
N ASP A 160 10.07 4.96 -19.89
CA ASP A 160 9.33 3.98 -20.71
C ASP A 160 8.60 4.63 -21.89
N ASN A 161 8.06 5.84 -21.72
CA ASN A 161 7.37 6.55 -22.80
C ASN A 161 8.34 6.99 -23.91
N LYS A 162 9.58 7.30 -23.56
CA LYS A 162 10.62 7.71 -24.52
C LYS A 162 11.27 6.52 -25.23
N ILE A 163 11.47 5.42 -24.50
CA ILE A 163 12.23 4.26 -24.98
C ILE A 163 11.31 3.28 -25.72
N PHE A 164 10.12 2.99 -25.18
CA PHE A 164 9.26 1.92 -25.68
C PHE A 164 8.01 2.43 -26.40
N ASN A 165 7.84 3.76 -26.55
CA ASN A 165 6.60 4.37 -27.06
C ASN A 165 5.35 3.79 -26.39
N ALA A 166 5.43 3.56 -25.07
CA ALA A 166 4.39 2.87 -24.32
C ALA A 166 3.03 3.54 -24.54
N THR A 167 2.07 2.79 -25.08
CA THR A 167 0.74 3.31 -25.38
C THR A 167 -0.04 3.61 -24.11
N SER A 168 -0.61 4.81 -24.06
CA SER A 168 -1.46 5.27 -22.97
C SER A 168 -2.84 4.62 -23.06
N THR A 169 -3.08 3.53 -22.34
CA THR A 169 -4.44 3.05 -22.13
C THR A 169 -5.21 4.05 -21.26
N GLN A 170 -6.48 4.30 -21.58
CA GLN A 170 -7.41 5.08 -20.74
C GLN A 170 -8.30 4.08 -19.97
N PRO A 171 -7.83 3.51 -18.84
CA PRO A 171 -8.61 2.53 -18.10
C PRO A 171 -9.91 3.13 -17.52
N SER A 172 -10.74 2.31 -16.89
CA SER A 172 -11.86 2.84 -16.11
C SER A 172 -11.38 3.31 -14.74
N TRP A 173 -11.47 4.61 -14.44
CA TRP A 173 -11.15 5.12 -13.10
C TRP A 173 -12.09 4.58 -12.03
N ASP A 174 -13.31 4.19 -12.39
CA ASP A 174 -14.24 3.64 -11.41
C ASP A 174 -13.68 2.39 -10.73
N ASN A 175 -13.05 1.49 -11.49
CA ASN A 175 -12.40 0.29 -10.95
C ASN A 175 -11.12 0.65 -10.19
N LEU A 176 -10.27 1.48 -10.78
CA LEU A 176 -8.97 1.82 -10.19
C LEU A 176 -9.09 2.67 -8.93
N GLY A 177 -10.01 3.63 -8.92
CA GLY A 177 -10.32 4.47 -7.78
C GLY A 177 -10.97 3.68 -6.65
N LEU A 178 -11.77 2.65 -6.95
CA LEU A 178 -12.27 1.72 -5.93
C LEU A 178 -11.11 0.95 -5.29
N VAL A 179 -10.24 0.33 -6.10
CA VAL A 179 -9.06 -0.39 -5.59
C VAL A 179 -8.19 0.54 -4.75
N LEU A 180 -7.94 1.77 -5.22
CA LEU A 180 -7.13 2.74 -4.48
C LEU A 180 -7.78 3.16 -3.16
N ARG A 181 -9.10 3.39 -3.14
CA ARG A 181 -9.84 3.66 -1.89
C ARG A 181 -9.74 2.52 -0.90
N LEU A 182 -9.98 1.29 -1.34
CA LEU A 182 -9.89 0.10 -0.48
C LEU A 182 -8.47 -0.11 0.04
N SER A 183 -7.47 0.14 -0.81
CA SER A 183 -6.05 0.07 -0.46
C SER A 183 -5.67 1.05 0.65
N VAL A 184 -6.25 2.25 0.64
CA VAL A 184 -6.05 3.27 1.68
C VAL A 184 -6.92 3.00 2.92
N ALA A 185 -8.14 2.49 2.73
CA ALA A 185 -9.09 2.24 3.80
C ALA A 185 -8.69 1.06 4.69
N LEU A 186 -8.11 0.00 4.12
CA LEU A 186 -7.82 -1.23 4.84
C LEU A 186 -6.90 -1.00 6.08
N PRO A 187 -5.76 -0.30 5.98
CA PRO A 187 -4.93 0.02 7.15
C PRO A 187 -5.64 0.88 8.19
N LEU A 188 -6.57 1.75 7.78
CA LEU A 188 -7.35 2.59 8.69
C LEU A 188 -8.38 1.78 9.45
N LEU A 189 -9.10 0.89 8.77
CA LEU A 189 -10.09 0.01 9.38
C LEU A 189 -9.44 -0.94 10.38
N VAL A 190 -8.32 -1.57 9.99
CA VAL A 190 -7.55 -2.45 10.88
C VAL A 190 -6.97 -1.65 12.04
N GLY A 191 -6.33 -0.50 11.78
CA GLY A 191 -5.78 0.35 12.83
C GLY A 191 -6.84 0.89 13.81
N GLY A 192 -8.05 1.13 13.33
CA GLY A 192 -9.18 1.59 14.16
C GLY A 192 -9.84 0.46 14.95
N ALA A 193 -10.08 -0.68 14.32
CA ALA A 193 -10.71 -1.85 14.94
C ALA A 193 -9.85 -2.47 16.05
N PHE A 194 -8.53 -2.42 15.89
CA PHE A 194 -7.57 -2.96 16.85
C PHE A 194 -6.90 -1.91 17.74
N ALA A 195 -7.46 -0.70 17.81
CA ALA A 195 -6.92 0.36 18.65
C ALA A 195 -6.97 -0.03 20.14
N GLY A 196 -5.86 0.21 20.85
CA GLY A 196 -5.71 -0.15 22.26
C GLY A 196 -5.03 -1.50 22.52
N MET A 197 -4.80 -2.30 21.49
CA MET A 197 -3.96 -3.50 21.60
C MET A 197 -2.47 -3.11 21.68
N VAL A 198 -1.77 -3.61 22.69
CA VAL A 198 -0.38 -3.26 23.02
C VAL A 198 0.58 -3.49 21.84
N ASP A 199 0.34 -4.56 21.07
CA ASP A 199 1.23 -4.99 19.99
C ASP A 199 0.90 -4.37 18.62
N ILE A 200 -0.25 -3.71 18.49
CA ILE A 200 -0.68 -3.10 17.23
C ILE A 200 -0.37 -1.61 17.28
N LYS A 201 0.79 -1.25 16.72
CA LYS A 201 1.24 0.14 16.63
C LYS A 201 0.43 0.92 15.59
N THR A 202 -0.67 1.54 16.02
CA THR A 202 -1.53 2.38 15.17
C THR A 202 -0.87 3.72 14.81
N PHE A 203 -1.62 4.59 14.11
CA PHE A 203 -1.17 5.91 13.67
C PHE A 203 -1.13 6.98 14.79
N GLY A 204 -1.21 6.60 16.06
CA GLY A 204 -1.10 7.54 17.20
C GLY A 204 -2.30 8.47 17.38
N VAL A 205 -3.42 8.17 16.73
CA VAL A 205 -4.70 8.90 16.86
C VAL A 205 -5.79 7.96 17.41
N PRO A 206 -6.89 8.48 17.98
CA PRO A 206 -7.96 7.64 18.51
C PRO A 206 -8.52 6.66 17.46
N GLY A 207 -8.72 5.40 17.86
CA GLY A 207 -9.15 4.32 16.97
C GLY A 207 -10.44 4.60 16.21
N TRP A 208 -11.41 5.23 16.86
CA TRP A 208 -12.67 5.63 16.22
C TRP A 208 -12.43 6.59 15.04
N GLY A 209 -11.46 7.50 15.14
CA GLY A 209 -11.12 8.43 14.05
C GLY A 209 -10.55 7.70 12.84
N LEU A 210 -9.71 6.68 13.07
CA LEU A 210 -9.20 5.82 12.00
C LEU A 210 -10.33 5.01 11.36
N PHE A 211 -11.16 4.38 12.18
CA PHE A 211 -12.24 3.53 11.72
C PHE A 211 -13.26 4.30 10.88
N LEU A 212 -13.71 5.47 11.36
CA LEU A 212 -14.64 6.32 10.61
C LEU A 212 -14.04 6.81 9.30
N THR A 213 -12.77 7.23 9.30
CA THR A 213 -12.09 7.66 8.06
C THR A 213 -12.00 6.51 7.05
N GLY A 214 -11.66 5.31 7.52
CA GLY A 214 -11.64 4.09 6.69
C GLY A 214 -13.03 3.75 6.14
N ALA A 215 -14.08 3.81 6.96
CA ALA A 215 -15.45 3.52 6.55
C ALA A 215 -15.98 4.51 5.49
N LEU A 216 -15.66 5.80 5.63
CA LEU A 216 -15.98 6.82 4.63
C LEU A 216 -15.31 6.53 3.29
N LEU A 217 -14.05 6.09 3.30
CA LEU A 217 -13.34 5.68 2.08
C LEU A 217 -13.97 4.44 1.43
N VAL A 218 -14.33 3.40 2.20
CA VAL A 218 -14.99 2.20 1.68
C VAL A 218 -16.32 2.54 1.02
N THR A 219 -17.17 3.31 1.73
CA THR A 219 -18.49 3.71 1.21
C THR A 219 -18.41 4.69 0.05
N GLY A 220 -17.26 5.34 -0.14
CA GLY A 220 -17.11 6.39 -1.15
C GLY A 220 -17.83 7.69 -0.80
N ILE A 221 -18.28 7.86 0.44
CA ILE A 221 -18.90 9.08 0.92
C ILE A 221 -17.79 10.04 1.32
N GLY A 222 -17.76 11.24 0.74
CA GLY A 222 -16.80 12.28 1.12
C GLY A 222 -15.34 11.87 0.93
N VAL A 223 -15.03 11.06 -0.10
CA VAL A 223 -13.68 10.50 -0.35
C VAL A 223 -12.56 11.54 -0.25
N ARG A 224 -12.77 12.73 -0.83
CA ARG A 224 -11.78 13.81 -0.79
C ARG A 224 -11.51 14.25 0.65
N TRP A 225 -12.55 14.46 1.45
CA TRP A 225 -12.45 14.84 2.85
C TRP A 225 -11.80 13.73 3.70
N ALA A 226 -12.20 12.48 3.49
CA ALA A 226 -11.60 11.35 4.20
C ALA A 226 -10.11 11.18 3.85
N ALA A 227 -9.73 11.35 2.59
CA ALA A 227 -8.33 11.34 2.15
C ALA A 227 -7.54 12.52 2.74
N THR A 228 -8.12 13.73 2.79
CA THR A 228 -7.49 14.89 3.45
C THR A 228 -7.30 14.65 4.95
N ALA A 229 -8.31 14.11 5.63
CA ALA A 229 -8.20 13.74 7.05
C ALA A 229 -7.08 12.70 7.27
N PHE A 230 -6.96 11.72 6.37
CA PHE A 230 -5.87 10.74 6.48
C PHE A 230 -4.49 11.35 6.22
N ILE A 231 -4.35 12.30 5.29
CA ILE A 231 -3.10 13.07 5.14
C ILE A 231 -2.73 13.76 6.45
N ALA A 232 -3.68 14.42 7.13
CA ALA A 232 -3.42 15.08 8.41
C ALA A 232 -2.94 14.08 9.48
N ILE A 233 -3.56 12.89 9.55
CA ILE A 233 -3.14 11.80 10.43
C ILE A 233 -1.72 11.32 10.10
N LEU A 234 -1.40 11.15 8.81
CA LEU A 234 -0.07 10.73 8.36
C LEU A 234 0.99 11.77 8.69
N VAL A 235 0.72 13.06 8.45
CA VAL A 235 1.64 14.15 8.79
C VAL A 235 1.90 14.21 10.29
N PHE A 236 0.84 14.09 11.11
CA PHE A 236 0.97 14.00 12.56
C PHE A 236 1.83 12.78 12.97
N TYR A 237 1.51 11.60 12.45
CA TYR A 237 2.25 10.38 12.73
C TYR A 237 3.74 10.51 12.35
N ILE A 238 4.04 11.07 11.18
CA ILE A 238 5.43 11.31 10.73
C ILE A 238 6.16 12.22 11.73
N ALA A 239 5.54 13.30 12.18
CA ALA A 239 6.12 14.21 13.15
C ALA A 239 6.44 13.49 14.48
N THR A 240 5.55 12.61 14.97
CA THR A 240 5.77 11.84 16.21
C THR A 240 6.88 10.78 16.11
N LYS A 241 7.29 10.40 14.90
CA LYS A 241 8.32 9.38 14.68
C LYS A 241 9.72 9.96 14.54
N PHE A 242 9.84 11.27 14.37
CA PHE A 242 11.12 11.93 14.24
C PHE A 242 11.88 11.91 15.59
N SER A 243 13.13 11.49 15.57
CA SER A 243 14.01 11.52 16.74
C SER A 243 15.40 12.03 16.35
N PHE A 244 15.97 12.93 17.15
CA PHE A 244 17.33 13.44 16.97
C PHE A 244 18.42 12.43 17.34
N GLU A 245 18.06 11.36 18.07
CA GLU A 245 18.99 10.29 18.45
C GLU A 245 19.21 9.28 17.31
N LYS A 246 18.30 9.24 16.33
CA LYS A 246 18.36 8.32 15.20
C LYS A 246 19.03 8.98 14.00
N SER A 247 19.76 8.18 13.23
CA SER A 247 20.25 8.60 11.93
C SER A 247 19.09 8.98 11.00
N MET A 248 19.36 9.87 10.04
CA MET A 248 18.36 10.32 9.06
C MET A 248 17.72 9.15 8.32
N ILE A 249 18.52 8.15 7.92
CA ILE A 249 18.03 6.96 7.22
C ILE A 249 17.09 6.11 8.10
N SER A 250 17.39 6.00 9.40
CA SER A 250 16.55 5.28 10.37
C SER A 250 15.21 6.01 10.60
N ASN A 251 15.25 7.35 10.70
CA ASN A 251 14.04 8.18 10.76
C ASN A 251 13.18 7.99 9.50
N LEU A 252 13.77 8.11 8.31
CA LEU A 252 13.05 7.89 7.05
C LEU A 252 12.45 6.49 6.96
N ASN A 253 13.21 5.45 7.36
CA ASN A 253 12.73 4.07 7.34
C ASN A 253 11.55 3.84 8.28
N SER A 254 11.42 4.60 9.36
CA SER A 254 10.30 4.50 10.30
C SER A 254 8.96 5.01 9.73
N VAL A 255 9.03 5.84 8.67
CA VAL A 255 7.87 6.47 8.01
C VAL A 255 7.81 6.23 6.50
N LYS A 256 8.57 5.26 5.98
CA LYS A 256 8.72 5.05 4.54
C LYS A 256 7.41 4.67 3.83
N ARG A 257 6.51 3.94 4.51
CA ARG A 257 5.25 3.48 3.92
C ARG A 257 4.28 4.64 3.73
N GLU A 258 4.38 5.63 4.60
CA GLU A 258 3.53 6.79 4.67
C GLU A 258 3.66 7.64 3.40
N PHE A 259 4.81 7.67 2.72
CA PHE A 259 4.98 8.32 1.42
C PHE A 259 4.06 7.75 0.32
N ALA A 260 3.89 6.42 0.29
CA ALA A 260 2.98 5.77 -0.66
C ALA A 260 1.52 6.07 -0.34
N PHE A 261 1.14 6.07 0.95
CA PHE A 261 -0.22 6.44 1.37
C PHE A 261 -0.53 7.93 1.14
N LEU A 262 0.44 8.82 1.34
CA LEU A 262 0.31 10.25 1.01
C LEU A 262 0.07 10.44 -0.49
N ALA A 263 0.83 9.75 -1.34
CA ALA A 263 0.65 9.77 -2.79
C ALA A 263 -0.76 9.26 -3.20
N ALA A 264 -1.20 8.14 -2.62
CA ALA A 264 -2.54 7.60 -2.86
C ALA A 264 -3.65 8.57 -2.41
N CYS A 265 -3.51 9.20 -1.25
CA CYS A 265 -4.48 10.19 -0.78
C CYS A 265 -4.49 11.44 -1.66
N ALA A 266 -3.33 11.92 -2.10
CA ALA A 266 -3.25 13.05 -3.03
C ALA A 266 -4.02 12.76 -4.32
N VAL A 267 -3.86 11.55 -4.87
CA VAL A 267 -4.66 11.10 -6.03
C VAL A 267 -6.14 11.12 -5.71
N LEU A 268 -6.58 10.50 -4.60
CA LEU A 268 -8.00 10.45 -4.21
C LEU A 268 -8.61 11.85 -3.98
N ILE A 269 -7.83 12.81 -3.50
CA ILE A 269 -8.26 14.21 -3.36
C ILE A 269 -8.48 14.83 -4.74
N ILE A 270 -7.53 14.67 -5.66
CA ILE A 270 -7.60 15.26 -7.00
C ILE A 270 -8.74 14.63 -7.81
N THR A 271 -8.79 13.32 -7.90
CA THR A 271 -9.63 12.59 -8.86
C THR A 271 -10.90 12.01 -8.25
N GLY A 272 -11.01 12.02 -6.92
CA GLY A 272 -12.05 11.31 -6.21
C GLY A 272 -11.83 9.79 -6.26
N GLY A 273 -12.82 9.07 -5.74
CA GLY A 273 -12.75 7.62 -5.61
C GLY A 273 -13.26 6.82 -6.80
N GLY A 274 -13.91 7.44 -7.78
CA GLY A 274 -14.82 6.73 -8.69
C GLY A 274 -16.21 6.52 -8.07
N THR A 275 -17.12 5.93 -8.85
CA THR A 275 -18.55 5.85 -8.52
C THR A 275 -19.02 4.46 -8.09
N LEU A 276 -18.23 3.41 -8.34
CA LEU A 276 -18.59 2.04 -8.02
C LEU A 276 -18.75 1.81 -6.51
N PHE A 277 -19.78 1.02 -6.17
CA PHE A 277 -20.17 0.63 -4.81
C PHE A 277 -20.40 1.80 -3.85
N THR A 278 -20.64 3.00 -4.39
CA THR A 278 -21.14 4.13 -3.60
C THR A 278 -22.63 3.93 -3.30
N PRO A 279 -23.17 4.53 -2.23
CA PRO A 279 -24.61 4.49 -1.96
C PRO A 279 -25.45 4.94 -3.18
N LYS A 280 -24.97 5.91 -3.95
CA LYS A 280 -25.64 6.38 -5.17
C LYS A 280 -25.69 5.30 -6.25
N ASP A 281 -24.58 4.58 -6.48
CA ASP A 281 -24.52 3.46 -7.43
C ASP A 281 -25.42 2.30 -6.98
N ILE A 282 -25.34 1.91 -5.71
CA ILE A 282 -26.15 0.82 -5.14
C ILE A 282 -27.65 1.14 -5.26
N LEU A 283 -28.08 2.34 -4.83
CA LEU A 283 -29.46 2.78 -4.95
C LEU A 283 -29.92 2.85 -6.40
N GLY A 284 -29.05 3.30 -7.31
CA GLY A 284 -29.32 3.31 -8.75
C GLY A 284 -29.61 1.90 -9.27
N ARG A 285 -28.74 0.94 -8.96
CA ARG A 285 -28.91 -0.47 -9.39
C ARG A 285 -30.17 -1.11 -8.84
N ILE A 286 -30.51 -0.86 -7.57
CA ILE A 286 -31.75 -1.35 -6.96
C ILE A 286 -32.97 -0.80 -7.70
N ARG A 287 -33.01 0.52 -7.96
CA ARG A 287 -34.12 1.15 -8.70
C ARG A 287 -34.28 0.57 -10.10
N PHE A 288 -33.18 0.39 -10.84
CA PHE A 288 -33.22 -0.22 -12.17
C PHE A 288 -33.69 -1.68 -12.14
N ALA A 289 -33.27 -2.47 -11.14
CA ALA A 289 -33.72 -3.85 -10.99
C ALA A 289 -35.23 -3.94 -10.71
N THR A 290 -35.75 -3.07 -9.84
CA THR A 290 -37.19 -2.99 -9.54
C THR A 290 -38.00 -2.55 -10.77
N ALA A 291 -37.53 -1.55 -11.52
CA ALA A 291 -38.20 -1.10 -12.74
C ALA A 291 -38.30 -2.20 -13.81
N ARG A 292 -37.25 -3.03 -13.98
CA ARG A 292 -37.30 -4.17 -14.91
C ARG A 292 -38.31 -5.23 -14.50
N LYS A 293 -38.47 -5.50 -13.19
CA LYS A 293 -39.47 -6.44 -12.70
C LYS A 293 -40.89 -5.98 -12.98
N ILE A 294 -41.17 -4.67 -12.87
CA ILE A 294 -42.48 -4.09 -13.16
C ILE A 294 -42.82 -4.16 -14.65
N VAL A 295 -41.84 -3.94 -15.54
CA VAL A 295 -42.06 -4.00 -17.01
C VAL A 295 -42.19 -5.44 -17.53
N ALA A 296 -41.73 -6.43 -16.77
CA ALA A 296 -41.83 -7.85 -17.12
C ALA A 296 -43.11 -8.54 -16.63
N GLN A 297 -43.97 -7.81 -15.91
CA GLN A 297 -45.31 -8.23 -15.47
C GLN A 297 -46.37 -7.59 -16.37
#